data_AF-A0A7V8NV48-F1
#
_entry.id   AF-A0A7V8NV48-F1
#
_cell.length_a   1.000
_cell.length_b   1.000
_cell.length_c   1.000
_cell.angle_alpha   90.00
_cell.angle_beta   90.00
_cell.angle_gamma   90.00
#
_symmetry.space_group_name_H-M   'P 1'
#
loop_
_entity.id
_entity.type
_entity.pdbx_description
1 polymer ?
#
loop_
_entity_poly.entity_id
_entity_poly.type
_entity_poly.pdbx_seq_one_letter_code
_entity_poly.pdbx_strand_id
1 'polypeptide(L)'
;NSVRDDMGSIMDLAKTEGMLFKWGSGTGTNFSTLRGSKETLSGGGIASGPVSFMKGFDAFAGVIKSGGKTRRAAKMVILNIDHPDIVEFIECKMKEERKAHVLIEQGYDSSIDGDAYSSIFFQNANHSVRVTDDFMRAVSEDKDWWTKNVHDGQPVEKLRARDLMMKIADSTWHCGDPGMQYDTTVNRWHTSKSTARINASNPCSEYMFLDDTACNLASLNLMKFVTTSGQFDVAAFKHAVDLTITAQEILVDNASYPTPKIAENSHKFRPLGLGYANLGALLMSMALPYDSREGRDMAGAVTALMCGEAYAQSSRIAERMGAFPGHEVNREPMLEVIRMHREAMRGIQPEHIQPELFLAAQESWNTALDHGEKFGFKNSQVTVLAPTGTIGFMMDCDTTGIEPDLALVKYKK
;
A
#
# COMPACT_ATOMS: atom_id res chain seq x y z
N ASN A 1 4.66 4.28 -9.80
CA ASN A 1 5.30 4.94 -10.97
C ASN A 1 4.31 5.88 -11.60
N SER A 2 4.74 7.09 -11.92
CA SER A 2 3.91 8.09 -12.58
C SER A 2 3.74 7.79 -14.08
N VAL A 3 2.67 8.31 -14.66
CA VAL A 3 2.42 8.26 -16.11
C VAL A 3 1.70 9.54 -16.54
N ARG A 4 2.10 10.10 -17.69
CA ARG A 4 1.45 11.25 -18.32
C ARG A 4 0.59 10.80 -19.49
N ASP A 5 -0.39 11.63 -19.85
CA ASP A 5 -1.28 11.38 -20.97
C ASP A 5 -0.64 11.65 -22.34
N ASP A 6 0.43 10.91 -22.63
CA ASP A 6 1.12 10.93 -23.91
C ASP A 6 1.70 9.54 -24.20
N MET A 7 1.73 9.17 -25.49
CA MET A 7 2.19 7.83 -25.89
C MET A 7 3.63 7.54 -25.48
N GLY A 8 4.50 8.55 -25.44
CA GLY A 8 5.89 8.39 -25.00
C GLY A 8 5.93 7.94 -23.54
N SER A 9 5.23 8.65 -22.65
CA SER A 9 5.16 8.32 -21.23
C SER A 9 4.50 6.97 -20.97
N ILE A 10 3.48 6.57 -21.75
CA ILE A 10 2.83 5.25 -21.60
C ILE A 10 3.82 4.13 -21.98
N MET A 11 4.57 4.28 -23.07
CA MET A 11 5.57 3.28 -23.48
C MET A 11 6.79 3.26 -22.55
N ASP A 12 7.23 4.43 -22.07
CA ASP A 12 8.31 4.54 -21.09
C ASP A 12 7.93 3.90 -19.75
N LEU A 13 6.66 3.99 -19.34
CA LEU A 13 6.16 3.26 -18.18
C LEU A 13 6.31 1.75 -18.38
N ALA A 14 5.89 1.21 -19.53
CA ALA A 14 5.99 -0.23 -19.80
C ALA A 14 7.44 -0.72 -19.75
N LYS A 15 8.37 0.06 -20.33
CA LYS A 15 9.81 -0.20 -20.23
C LYS A 15 10.29 -0.17 -18.77
N THR A 16 9.89 0.85 -18.02
CA THR A 16 10.32 1.06 -16.63
C THR A 16 9.84 -0.08 -15.73
N GLU A 17 8.56 -0.42 -15.81
CA GLU A 17 7.97 -1.52 -15.05
C GLU A 17 8.57 -2.88 -15.44
N GLY A 18 8.77 -3.13 -16.74
CA GLY A 18 9.42 -4.36 -17.19
C GLY A 18 10.83 -4.54 -16.62
N MET A 19 11.61 -3.45 -16.54
CA MET A 19 12.92 -3.48 -15.90
C MET A 19 12.83 -3.67 -14.38
N LEU A 20 11.86 -3.05 -13.71
CA LEU A 20 11.59 -3.25 -12.29
C LEU A 20 11.27 -4.72 -11.98
N PHE A 21 10.38 -5.33 -12.78
CA PHE A 21 10.01 -6.74 -12.65
C PHE A 21 11.23 -7.65 -12.82
N LYS A 22 12.07 -7.41 -13.85
CA LYS A 22 13.31 -8.16 -14.08
C LYS A 22 14.19 -8.21 -12.82
N TRP A 23 14.26 -7.11 -12.06
CA TRP A 23 15.08 -7.01 -10.86
C TRP A 23 14.41 -7.50 -9.57
N GLY A 24 13.16 -7.98 -9.65
CA GLY A 24 12.45 -8.55 -8.50
C GLY A 24 11.51 -7.58 -7.78
N SER A 25 11.33 -6.37 -8.31
CA SER A 25 10.47 -5.34 -7.70
C SER A 25 9.06 -5.40 -8.27
N GLY A 26 8.06 -5.18 -7.42
CA GLY A 26 6.68 -4.95 -7.85
C GLY A 26 6.40 -3.48 -8.13
N THR A 27 5.34 -3.17 -8.88
CA THR A 27 4.98 -1.80 -9.25
C THR A 27 3.50 -1.51 -9.06
N GLY A 28 3.17 -0.27 -8.73
CA GLY A 28 1.80 0.21 -8.82
C GLY A 28 1.73 1.56 -9.53
N THR A 29 0.68 1.73 -10.32
CA THR A 29 0.44 2.92 -11.13
C THR A 29 -1.03 3.29 -11.12
N ASN A 30 -1.30 4.58 -10.93
CA ASN A 30 -2.61 5.17 -11.14
C ASN A 30 -2.72 5.68 -12.57
N PHE A 31 -3.66 5.11 -13.32
CA PHE A 31 -3.90 5.43 -14.73
C PHE A 31 -4.92 6.53 -14.93
N SER A 32 -5.41 7.17 -13.86
CA SER A 32 -6.40 8.25 -13.94
C SER A 32 -5.86 9.54 -14.58
N THR A 33 -4.56 9.61 -14.82
CA THR A 33 -3.95 10.68 -15.60
C THR A 33 -4.16 10.51 -17.10
N LEU A 34 -4.47 9.30 -17.58
CA LEU A 34 -4.73 9.04 -18.99
C LEU A 34 -6.15 9.44 -19.34
N ARG A 35 -6.34 10.05 -20.51
CA ARG A 35 -7.69 10.42 -20.98
C ARG A 35 -8.58 9.20 -21.17
N GLY A 36 -9.86 9.37 -20.87
CA GLY A 36 -10.86 8.32 -20.98
C GLY A 36 -11.20 7.94 -22.41
N SER A 37 -11.81 6.76 -22.58
CA SER A 37 -12.27 6.22 -23.87
C SER A 37 -13.40 7.02 -24.54
N LYS A 38 -13.87 8.07 -23.88
CA LYS A 38 -14.90 9.02 -24.35
C LYS A 38 -14.30 10.36 -24.78
N GLU A 39 -12.99 10.56 -24.60
CA GLU A 39 -12.29 11.82 -24.90
C GLU A 39 -11.64 11.81 -26.29
N THR A 40 -11.55 12.96 -26.94
CA THR A 40 -11.03 13.10 -28.31
C THR A 40 -9.50 13.14 -28.36
N LEU A 41 -8.93 12.69 -29.49
CA LEU A 41 -7.51 12.83 -29.81
C LEU A 41 -7.25 14.07 -30.67
N SER A 42 -6.05 14.65 -30.53
CA SER A 42 -5.63 15.81 -31.33
C SER A 42 -5.54 15.51 -32.83
N GLY A 43 -5.23 14.27 -33.21
CA GLY A 43 -5.19 13.81 -34.60
C GLY A 43 -6.54 13.39 -35.20
N GLY A 44 -7.64 13.56 -34.46
CA GLY A 44 -8.96 13.04 -34.81
C GLY A 44 -9.23 11.65 -34.23
N GLY A 45 -10.52 11.31 -34.05
CA GLY A 45 -10.96 10.08 -33.41
C GLY A 45 -11.10 10.19 -31.88
N ILE A 46 -11.39 9.05 -31.27
CA ILE A 46 -11.62 8.91 -29.82
C ILE A 46 -10.48 8.10 -29.23
N ALA A 47 -10.06 8.43 -28.01
CA ALA A 47 -9.01 7.72 -27.31
C ALA A 47 -9.41 6.28 -26.97
N SER A 48 -8.42 5.38 -26.85
CA SER A 48 -8.68 3.99 -26.42
C SER A 48 -9.00 3.86 -24.93
N GLY A 49 -8.68 4.88 -24.12
CA GLY A 49 -8.83 4.86 -22.66
C GLY A 49 -7.79 4.00 -21.92
N PRO A 50 -7.61 4.22 -20.60
CA PRO A 50 -6.68 3.46 -19.77
C PRO A 50 -6.95 1.95 -19.75
N VAL A 51 -8.22 1.51 -19.74
CA VAL A 51 -8.56 0.07 -19.65
C VAL A 51 -8.04 -0.70 -20.87
N SER A 52 -8.01 -0.08 -22.05
CA SER A 52 -7.41 -0.69 -23.23
C SER A 52 -5.90 -0.85 -23.08
N PHE A 53 -5.19 0.18 -22.61
CA PHE A 53 -3.73 0.10 -22.40
C PHE A 53 -3.36 -0.91 -21.32
N MET A 54 -4.17 -1.04 -20.27
CA MET A 54 -3.97 -2.00 -19.18
C MET A 54 -3.86 -3.44 -19.70
N LYS A 55 -4.52 -3.82 -20.80
CA LYS A 55 -4.34 -5.15 -21.43
C LYS A 55 -2.89 -5.39 -21.88
N GLY A 56 -2.23 -4.36 -22.41
CA GLY A 56 -0.82 -4.42 -22.79
C GLY A 56 0.09 -4.55 -21.57
N PHE A 57 -0.15 -3.74 -20.52
CA PHE A 57 0.62 -3.84 -19.28
C PHE A 57 0.43 -5.17 -18.55
N ASP A 58 -0.79 -5.71 -18.57
CA ASP A 58 -1.10 -7.05 -18.06
C ASP A 58 -0.30 -8.13 -18.78
N ALA A 59 -0.25 -8.08 -20.11
CA ALA A 59 0.57 -9.00 -20.90
C ALA A 59 2.07 -8.89 -20.56
N PHE A 60 2.60 -7.66 -20.42
CA PHE A 60 4.00 -7.46 -20.03
C PHE A 60 4.29 -8.01 -18.62
N ALA A 61 3.38 -7.82 -17.66
CA ALA A 61 3.52 -8.40 -16.32
C ALA A 61 3.47 -9.93 -16.33
N GLY A 62 2.63 -10.52 -17.20
CA GLY A 62 2.51 -11.97 -17.33
C GLY A 62 3.73 -12.67 -17.94
N VAL A 63 4.43 -12.04 -18.88
CA VAL A 63 5.59 -12.64 -19.56
C VAL A 63 6.92 -12.48 -18.81
N ILE A 64 7.04 -11.47 -17.94
CA ILE A 64 8.30 -11.18 -17.24
C ILE A 64 8.34 -11.93 -15.90
N LYS A 65 9.31 -12.84 -15.80
CA LYS A 65 9.63 -13.54 -14.55
C LYS A 65 10.39 -12.63 -13.58
N SER A 66 9.84 -12.45 -12.40
CA SER A 66 10.34 -11.53 -11.39
C SER A 66 11.69 -12.01 -10.82
N GLY A 67 12.71 -11.15 -10.87
CA GLY A 67 14.05 -11.45 -10.34
C GLY A 67 14.74 -12.66 -11.02
N GLY A 68 14.30 -13.05 -12.22
CA GLY A 68 14.78 -14.25 -12.91
C GLY A 68 14.38 -15.58 -12.25
N LYS A 69 13.43 -15.56 -11.30
CA LYS A 69 12.92 -16.74 -10.59
C LYS A 69 11.61 -17.23 -11.20
N THR A 70 10.99 -18.25 -10.60
CA THR A 70 9.71 -18.83 -11.07
C THR A 70 8.49 -17.96 -10.77
N ARG A 71 8.60 -16.86 -10.01
CA ARG A 71 7.47 -15.99 -9.66
C ARG A 71 7.18 -14.96 -10.77
N ARG A 72 5.90 -14.70 -11.04
CA ARG A 72 5.46 -13.64 -11.97
C ARG A 72 5.65 -12.25 -11.35
N ALA A 73 5.62 -11.21 -12.20
CA ALA A 73 5.65 -9.82 -11.76
C ALA A 73 4.47 -9.49 -10.84
N ALA A 74 4.70 -8.62 -9.85
CA ALA A 74 3.64 -8.07 -9.02
C ALA A 74 3.29 -6.67 -9.52
N LYS A 75 2.05 -6.49 -10.00
CA LYS A 75 1.57 -5.20 -10.52
C LYS A 75 0.24 -4.81 -9.86
N MET A 76 0.10 -3.52 -9.57
CA MET A 76 -1.19 -2.90 -9.24
C MET A 76 -1.54 -1.81 -10.25
N VAL A 77 -2.82 -1.76 -10.59
CA VAL A 77 -3.42 -0.73 -11.43
C VAL A 77 -4.53 -0.03 -10.67
N ILE A 78 -4.53 1.30 -10.72
CA ILE A 78 -5.48 2.13 -9.97
C ILE A 78 -6.23 3.05 -10.93
N LEU A 79 -7.52 3.24 -10.67
CA LEU A 79 -8.34 4.26 -11.31
C LEU A 79 -9.18 5.01 -10.26
N ASN A 80 -9.29 6.32 -10.41
CA ASN A 80 -10.05 7.21 -9.55
C ASN A 80 -11.54 7.05 -9.86
N ILE A 81 -12.37 7.12 -8.83
CA ILE A 81 -13.82 6.88 -8.92
C ILE A 81 -14.57 7.85 -9.84
N ASP A 82 -13.99 9.02 -10.14
CA ASP A 82 -14.56 10.01 -11.06
C ASP A 82 -14.03 9.92 -12.49
N HIS A 83 -13.20 8.92 -12.82
CA HIS A 83 -12.71 8.73 -14.18
C HIS A 83 -13.83 8.28 -15.15
N PRO A 84 -13.87 8.72 -16.43
CA PRO A 84 -14.96 8.39 -17.37
C PRO A 84 -15.14 6.89 -17.66
N ASP A 85 -14.05 6.12 -17.54
CA ASP A 85 -14.00 4.67 -17.79
C ASP A 85 -14.15 3.82 -16.52
N ILE A 86 -14.56 4.42 -15.40
CA ILE A 86 -14.58 3.73 -14.10
C ILE A 86 -15.46 2.48 -14.07
N VAL A 87 -16.61 2.50 -14.76
CA VAL A 87 -17.51 1.34 -14.83
C VAL A 87 -16.85 0.18 -15.56
N GLU A 88 -16.15 0.44 -16.68
CA GLU A 88 -15.42 -0.60 -17.40
C GLU A 88 -14.29 -1.16 -16.55
N PHE A 89 -13.53 -0.29 -15.88
CA PHE A 89 -12.45 -0.68 -14.97
C PHE A 89 -12.94 -1.60 -13.83
N ILE A 90 -14.07 -1.26 -13.19
CA ILE A 90 -14.66 -2.06 -12.10
C ILE A 90 -15.05 -3.46 -12.59
N GLU A 91 -15.59 -3.58 -13.79
CA GLU A 91 -16.18 -4.84 -14.25
C GLU A 91 -15.22 -5.69 -15.10
N CYS A 92 -14.09 -5.14 -15.56
CA CYS A 92 -13.25 -5.77 -16.57
C CYS A 92 -12.74 -7.16 -16.16
N LYS A 93 -12.16 -7.28 -14.96
CA LYS A 93 -11.59 -8.55 -14.48
C LYS A 93 -12.67 -9.59 -14.21
N MET A 94 -13.81 -9.20 -13.61
CA MET A 94 -14.96 -10.09 -13.44
C MET A 94 -15.48 -10.62 -14.79
N LYS A 95 -15.55 -9.76 -15.83
CA LYS A 95 -15.97 -10.19 -17.17
C LYS A 95 -15.00 -11.18 -17.79
N GLU A 96 -13.69 -11.00 -17.60
CA GLU A 96 -12.68 -11.98 -18.05
C GLU A 96 -12.74 -13.29 -17.24
N GLU A 97 -12.98 -13.23 -15.92
CA GLU A 97 -13.15 -14.41 -15.07
C GLU A 97 -14.32 -15.27 -15.53
N ARG A 98 -15.45 -14.64 -15.90
CA ARG A 98 -16.59 -15.34 -16.49
C ARG A 98 -16.22 -16.04 -17.81
N LYS A 99 -15.31 -15.49 -18.62
CA LYS A 99 -14.81 -16.19 -19.82
C LYS A 99 -13.96 -17.40 -19.46
N ALA A 100 -13.07 -17.28 -18.46
CA ALA A 100 -12.30 -18.43 -17.98
C ALA A 100 -13.21 -19.56 -17.50
N HIS A 101 -14.27 -19.26 -16.73
CA HIS A 101 -15.23 -20.27 -16.31
C HIS A 101 -15.91 -20.98 -17.49
N VAL A 102 -16.33 -20.24 -18.52
CA VAL A 102 -16.91 -20.85 -19.73
C VAL A 102 -15.89 -21.74 -20.44
N LEU A 103 -14.61 -21.32 -20.53
CA LEU A 103 -13.55 -22.17 -21.11
C LEU A 103 -13.33 -23.44 -20.28
N ILE A 104 -13.30 -23.33 -18.96
CA ILE A 104 -13.15 -24.48 -18.06
C ILE A 104 -14.32 -25.47 -18.22
N GLU A 105 -15.55 -24.97 -18.34
CA GLU A 105 -16.74 -25.79 -18.61
C GLU A 105 -16.66 -26.54 -19.96
N GLN A 106 -15.94 -25.98 -20.94
CA GLN A 106 -15.65 -26.63 -22.22
C GLN A 106 -14.41 -27.56 -22.18
N GLY A 107 -13.80 -27.75 -21.02
CA GLY A 107 -12.70 -28.72 -20.81
C GLY A 107 -11.29 -28.14 -20.91
N TYR A 108 -11.13 -26.81 -20.95
CA TYR A 108 -9.80 -26.19 -20.86
C TYR A 108 -9.22 -26.32 -19.43
N ASP A 109 -7.89 -26.39 -19.33
CA ASP A 109 -7.21 -26.52 -18.04
C ASP A 109 -7.50 -25.33 -17.11
N SER A 110 -8.02 -25.64 -15.92
CA SER A 110 -8.39 -24.69 -14.87
C SER A 110 -7.21 -24.27 -13.98
N SER A 111 -6.00 -24.79 -14.22
CA SER A 111 -4.82 -24.38 -13.46
C SER A 111 -4.48 -22.90 -13.72
N ILE A 112 -3.83 -22.23 -12.75
CA ILE A 112 -3.48 -20.79 -12.85
C ILE A 112 -2.59 -20.50 -14.09
N ASP A 113 -1.75 -21.46 -14.46
CA ASP A 113 -0.90 -21.41 -15.65
C ASP A 113 -1.52 -22.14 -16.85
N GLY A 114 -2.77 -22.59 -16.74
CA GLY A 114 -3.49 -23.37 -17.74
C GLY A 114 -4.07 -22.52 -18.88
N ASP A 115 -4.56 -23.20 -19.92
CA ASP A 115 -5.03 -22.57 -21.15
C ASP A 115 -6.21 -21.60 -20.94
N ALA A 116 -7.09 -21.88 -19.97
CA ALA A 116 -8.22 -21.00 -19.68
C ALA A 116 -7.77 -19.64 -19.14
N TYR A 117 -6.88 -19.63 -18.14
CA TYR A 117 -6.42 -18.39 -17.51
C TYR A 117 -5.34 -17.67 -18.31
N SER A 118 -4.54 -18.39 -19.10
CA SER A 118 -3.50 -17.78 -19.95
C SER A 118 -4.05 -17.08 -21.21
N SER A 119 -5.31 -17.30 -21.57
CA SER A 119 -5.94 -16.74 -22.77
C SER A 119 -6.84 -15.51 -22.51
N ILE A 120 -7.03 -15.13 -21.26
CA ILE A 120 -7.84 -13.98 -20.85
C ILE A 120 -6.98 -12.81 -20.33
N PHE A 121 -7.56 -11.62 -20.26
CA PHE A 121 -6.86 -10.42 -19.79
C PHE A 121 -7.00 -10.19 -18.28
N PHE A 122 -6.18 -9.27 -17.77
CA PHE A 122 -6.24 -8.68 -16.43
C PHE A 122 -5.90 -9.63 -15.27
N GLN A 123 -5.19 -10.72 -15.55
CA GLN A 123 -4.84 -11.75 -14.56
C GLN A 123 -3.49 -11.50 -13.86
N ASN A 124 -2.67 -10.60 -14.37
CA ASN A 124 -1.32 -10.33 -13.89
C ASN A 124 -1.20 -8.98 -13.16
N ALA A 125 -2.32 -8.35 -12.82
CA ALA A 125 -2.38 -7.17 -11.99
C ALA A 125 -3.58 -7.17 -11.03
N ASN A 126 -3.34 -6.68 -9.82
CA ASN A 126 -4.41 -6.34 -8.87
C ASN A 126 -4.99 -4.98 -9.26
N HIS A 127 -6.32 -4.86 -9.23
CA HIS A 127 -7.02 -3.64 -9.57
C HIS A 127 -7.47 -2.93 -8.30
N SER A 128 -7.44 -1.61 -8.27
CA SER A 128 -7.95 -0.85 -7.13
C SER A 128 -8.67 0.41 -7.58
N VAL A 129 -9.85 0.63 -7.03
CA VAL A 129 -10.58 1.88 -7.20
C VAL A 129 -10.18 2.84 -6.09
N ARG A 130 -9.80 4.05 -6.47
CA ARG A 130 -9.43 5.10 -5.52
C ARG A 130 -10.60 6.08 -5.34
N VAL A 131 -11.11 6.15 -4.11
CA VAL A 131 -12.30 6.92 -3.72
C VAL A 131 -11.94 8.09 -2.80
N THR A 132 -12.79 9.10 -2.76
CA THR A 132 -12.67 10.25 -1.83
C THR A 132 -13.72 10.16 -0.72
N ASP A 133 -13.52 10.94 0.36
CA ASP A 133 -14.55 11.09 1.40
C ASP A 133 -15.88 11.60 0.80
N ASP A 134 -15.82 12.41 -0.25
CA ASP A 134 -17.00 12.96 -0.95
C ASP A 134 -17.81 11.86 -1.64
N PHE A 135 -17.13 10.91 -2.30
CA PHE A 135 -17.80 9.74 -2.88
C PHE A 135 -18.44 8.89 -1.79
N MET A 136 -17.72 8.62 -0.70
CA MET A 136 -18.25 7.81 0.41
C MET A 136 -19.47 8.46 1.09
N ARG A 137 -19.49 9.80 1.20
CA ARG A 137 -20.69 10.54 1.64
C ARG A 137 -21.81 10.42 0.62
N ALA A 138 -21.54 10.56 -0.68
CA ALA A 138 -22.54 10.39 -1.73
C ALA A 138 -23.16 8.98 -1.70
N VAL A 139 -22.38 7.92 -1.46
CA VAL A 139 -22.88 6.55 -1.25
C VAL A 139 -23.82 6.48 -0.04
N SER A 140 -23.37 7.02 1.10
CA SER A 140 -24.14 6.96 2.35
C SER A 140 -25.47 7.71 2.23
N GLU A 141 -25.45 8.88 1.61
CA GLU A 141 -26.59 9.79 1.43
C GLU A 141 -27.44 9.48 0.17
N ASP A 142 -27.11 8.41 -0.55
CA ASP A 142 -27.81 8.00 -1.78
C ASP A 142 -27.88 9.07 -2.89
N LYS A 143 -26.75 9.76 -3.09
CA LYS A 143 -26.62 10.84 -4.08
C LYS A 143 -26.06 10.34 -5.41
N ASP A 144 -26.22 11.20 -6.41
CA ASP A 144 -25.56 11.03 -7.70
C ASP A 144 -24.06 11.35 -7.61
N TRP A 145 -23.30 10.77 -8.52
CA TRP A 145 -21.88 10.95 -8.73
C TRP A 145 -21.61 11.23 -10.21
N TRP A 146 -20.75 12.20 -10.49
CA TRP A 146 -20.37 12.55 -11.86
C TRP A 146 -18.96 12.06 -12.15
N THR A 147 -18.82 11.31 -13.24
CA THR A 147 -17.51 11.13 -13.87
C THR A 147 -17.12 12.42 -14.61
N LYS A 148 -15.82 12.63 -14.79
CA LYS A 148 -15.26 13.88 -15.34
C LYS A 148 -14.18 13.56 -16.35
N ASN A 149 -14.17 14.29 -17.46
CA ASN A 149 -13.07 14.26 -18.42
C ASN A 149 -11.75 14.57 -17.72
N VAL A 150 -10.69 13.90 -18.12
CA VAL A 150 -9.36 14.09 -17.53
C VAL A 150 -8.75 15.42 -18.01
N HIS A 151 -8.99 15.81 -19.26
CA HIS A 151 -8.38 17.02 -19.85
C HIS A 151 -8.93 18.34 -19.34
N ASP A 152 -10.26 18.43 -19.18
CA ASP A 152 -10.95 19.69 -18.90
C ASP A 152 -11.85 19.65 -17.66
N GLY A 153 -12.00 18.48 -17.02
CA GLY A 153 -12.82 18.30 -15.82
C GLY A 153 -14.33 18.39 -16.05
N GLN A 154 -14.79 18.47 -17.30
CA GLN A 154 -16.22 18.56 -17.59
C GLN A 154 -16.95 17.28 -17.19
N PRO A 155 -18.16 17.36 -16.60
CA PRO A 155 -18.97 16.20 -16.27
C PRO A 155 -19.30 15.37 -17.53
N VAL A 156 -19.14 14.06 -17.47
CA VAL A 156 -19.36 13.15 -18.60
C VAL A 156 -20.61 12.30 -18.37
N GLU A 157 -20.62 11.51 -17.32
CA GLU A 157 -21.70 10.57 -17.02
C GLU A 157 -22.17 10.73 -15.58
N LYS A 158 -23.49 10.80 -15.43
CA LYS A 158 -24.15 10.86 -14.13
C LYS A 158 -24.55 9.45 -13.70
N LEU A 159 -24.03 9.01 -12.57
CA LEU A 159 -24.25 7.68 -12.01
C LEU A 159 -24.77 7.80 -10.59
N ARG A 160 -25.53 6.82 -10.11
CA ARG A 160 -25.89 6.77 -8.68
C ARG A 160 -24.71 6.22 -7.88
N ALA A 161 -24.27 6.91 -6.84
CA ALA A 161 -23.07 6.53 -6.09
C ALA A 161 -23.20 5.14 -5.45
N ARG A 162 -24.39 4.79 -4.91
CA ARG A 162 -24.65 3.46 -4.36
C ARG A 162 -24.53 2.35 -5.39
N ASP A 163 -25.00 2.57 -6.61
CA ASP A 163 -24.93 1.57 -7.67
C ASP A 163 -23.48 1.33 -8.09
N LEU A 164 -22.64 2.39 -8.13
CA LEU A 164 -21.20 2.26 -8.33
C LEU A 164 -20.52 1.47 -7.20
N MET A 165 -20.84 1.77 -5.94
CA MET A 165 -20.31 1.04 -4.80
C MET A 165 -20.72 -0.44 -4.82
N MET A 166 -21.96 -0.74 -5.20
CA MET A 166 -22.44 -2.11 -5.36
C MET A 166 -21.73 -2.84 -6.49
N LYS A 167 -21.43 -2.17 -7.62
CA LYS A 167 -20.62 -2.76 -8.69
C LYS A 167 -19.21 -3.11 -8.23
N ILE A 168 -18.59 -2.23 -7.42
CA ILE A 168 -17.28 -2.51 -6.81
C ILE A 168 -17.40 -3.79 -5.97
N ALA A 169 -18.33 -3.82 -5.01
CA ALA A 169 -18.51 -4.96 -4.12
C ALA A 169 -18.82 -6.28 -4.85
N ASP A 170 -19.68 -6.25 -5.88
CA ASP A 170 -20.06 -7.42 -6.66
C ASP A 170 -18.88 -7.97 -7.47
N SER A 171 -18.12 -7.11 -8.15
CA SER A 171 -16.88 -7.52 -8.83
C SER A 171 -15.87 -8.12 -7.86
N THR A 172 -15.62 -7.45 -6.72
CA THR A 172 -14.67 -7.93 -5.70
C THR A 172 -15.10 -9.29 -5.13
N TRP A 173 -16.40 -9.50 -4.92
CA TRP A 173 -16.92 -10.79 -4.48
C TRP A 173 -16.66 -11.91 -5.51
N HIS A 174 -16.78 -11.59 -6.80
CA HIS A 174 -16.61 -12.57 -7.87
C HIS A 174 -15.16 -12.96 -8.14
N CYS A 175 -14.21 -12.01 -8.12
CA CYS A 175 -12.83 -12.28 -8.53
C CYS A 175 -11.75 -11.69 -7.61
N GLY A 176 -12.11 -11.13 -6.45
CA GLY A 176 -11.18 -10.50 -5.51
C GLY A 176 -10.77 -9.07 -5.87
N ASP A 177 -11.25 -8.53 -6.99
CA ASP A 177 -10.92 -7.21 -7.52
C ASP A 177 -12.17 -6.43 -7.98
N PRO A 178 -12.16 -5.09 -7.92
CA PRO A 178 -11.07 -4.24 -7.47
C PRO A 178 -11.02 -4.10 -5.94
N GLY A 179 -9.83 -3.87 -5.39
CA GLY A 179 -9.65 -3.33 -4.04
C GLY A 179 -10.07 -1.86 -3.94
N MET A 180 -10.05 -1.30 -2.73
CA MET A 180 -10.39 0.10 -2.47
C MET A 180 -9.24 0.88 -1.82
N GLN A 181 -9.00 2.10 -2.30
CA GLN A 181 -8.05 3.05 -1.71
C GLN A 181 -8.76 4.37 -1.38
N TYR A 182 -8.53 4.90 -0.18
CA TYR A 182 -9.19 6.12 0.30
C TYR A 182 -8.28 7.34 0.14
N ASP A 183 -8.37 8.01 -1.00
CA ASP A 183 -7.48 9.11 -1.42
C ASP A 183 -7.40 10.24 -0.38
N THR A 184 -8.55 10.65 0.15
CA THR A 184 -8.64 11.75 1.12
C THR A 184 -7.91 11.38 2.42
N THR A 185 -8.10 10.16 2.92
CA THR A 185 -7.39 9.66 4.10
C THR A 185 -5.89 9.55 3.81
N VAL A 186 -5.51 8.90 2.72
CA VAL A 186 -4.10 8.70 2.33
C VAL A 186 -3.35 10.04 2.27
N ASN A 187 -3.91 11.05 1.60
CA ASN A 187 -3.25 12.36 1.49
C ASN A 187 -3.31 13.19 2.79
N ARG A 188 -4.28 12.95 3.68
CA ARG A 188 -4.34 13.59 5.01
C ARG A 188 -3.16 13.16 5.88
N TRP A 189 -2.81 11.87 5.86
CA TRP A 189 -1.71 11.27 6.61
C TRP A 189 -0.35 11.33 5.89
N HIS A 190 -0.25 12.08 4.78
CA HIS A 190 0.98 12.17 4.02
C HIS A 190 1.99 13.17 4.64
N THR A 191 3.14 12.64 5.10
CA THR A 191 4.23 13.45 5.69
C THR A 191 4.91 14.40 4.72
N SER A 192 4.79 14.20 3.39
CA SER A 192 5.45 15.02 2.36
C SER A 192 4.47 15.74 1.43
N LYS A 193 3.27 16.09 1.94
CA LYS A 193 2.16 16.65 1.14
C LYS A 193 2.44 18.02 0.50
N SER A 194 3.45 18.77 0.98
CA SER A 194 3.91 20.01 0.33
C SER A 194 4.72 19.75 -0.95
N THR A 195 5.24 18.53 -1.13
CA THR A 195 6.01 18.17 -2.34
C THR A 195 5.08 17.78 -3.48
N ALA A 196 4.22 16.80 -3.26
CA ALA A 196 3.25 16.31 -4.22
C ALA A 196 2.20 15.43 -3.50
N ARG A 197 1.13 15.10 -4.22
CA ARG A 197 0.11 14.15 -3.74
C ARG A 197 0.63 12.72 -3.86
N ILE A 198 0.10 11.83 -3.01
CA ILE A 198 0.22 10.39 -3.22
C ILE A 198 -0.84 9.99 -4.25
N ASN A 199 -0.41 9.55 -5.42
CA ASN A 199 -1.32 9.16 -6.51
C ASN A 199 -1.56 7.65 -6.61
N ALA A 200 -0.61 6.84 -6.14
CA ALA A 200 -0.67 5.39 -6.23
C ALA A 200 -0.23 4.72 -4.93
N SER A 201 -0.26 3.38 -4.91
CA SER A 201 0.41 2.54 -3.92
C SER A 201 1.24 1.48 -4.65
N ASN A 202 1.92 0.61 -3.91
CA ASN A 202 2.61 -0.56 -4.44
C ASN A 202 1.63 -1.77 -4.54
N PRO A 203 2.06 -2.93 -5.08
CA PRO A 203 1.16 -4.08 -5.32
C PRO A 203 0.38 -4.63 -4.12
N CYS A 204 0.89 -4.41 -2.90
CA CYS A 204 0.29 -4.92 -1.67
C CYS A 204 -0.47 -3.82 -0.88
N SER A 205 -0.57 -2.60 -1.43
CA SER A 205 -1.31 -1.46 -0.87
C SER A 205 -0.82 -0.93 0.49
N GLU A 206 0.38 -1.30 0.96
CA GLU A 206 0.94 -0.87 2.24
C GLU A 206 1.84 0.37 2.12
N TYR A 207 2.45 0.59 0.94
CA TYR A 207 3.37 1.69 0.71
C TYR A 207 2.64 2.84 0.02
N MET A 208 2.40 3.92 0.76
CA MET A 208 1.66 5.10 0.32
C MET A 208 2.59 6.31 0.34
N PHE A 209 3.27 6.54 -0.77
CA PHE A 209 4.24 7.63 -0.86
C PHE A 209 4.27 8.26 -2.26
N LEU A 210 5.18 9.23 -2.46
CA LEU A 210 5.32 9.96 -3.71
C LEU A 210 5.57 9.02 -4.90
N ASP A 211 5.15 9.43 -6.08
CA ASP A 211 5.42 8.68 -7.29
C ASP A 211 6.92 8.51 -7.54
N ASP A 212 7.26 7.44 -8.26
CA ASP A 212 8.63 7.11 -8.63
C ASP A 212 9.56 7.05 -7.41
N THR A 213 9.11 6.36 -6.36
CA THR A 213 9.87 6.06 -5.14
C THR A 213 9.93 4.55 -4.90
N ALA A 214 10.88 4.13 -4.06
CA ALA A 214 11.00 2.76 -3.58
C ALA A 214 10.93 2.74 -2.05
N CYS A 215 10.77 1.57 -1.44
CA CYS A 215 10.73 1.40 0.00
C CYS A 215 11.68 0.26 0.42
N ASN A 216 12.39 0.46 1.52
CA ASN A 216 13.20 -0.58 2.16
C ASN A 216 12.38 -1.25 3.25
N LEU A 217 11.99 -2.51 3.03
CA LEU A 217 11.08 -3.24 3.92
C LEU A 217 11.82 -4.11 4.95
N ALA A 218 11.30 -4.16 6.17
CA ALA A 218 11.70 -5.10 7.22
C ALA A 218 10.49 -5.49 8.07
N SER A 219 10.55 -6.62 8.78
CA SER A 219 9.48 -7.04 9.67
C SER A 219 10.01 -7.72 10.92
N LEU A 220 9.42 -7.38 12.07
CA LEU A 220 9.70 -8.03 13.35
C LEU A 220 8.70 -9.17 13.61
N ASN A 221 9.17 -10.30 14.15
CA ASN A 221 8.27 -11.37 14.63
C ASN A 221 7.81 -11.03 16.05
N LEU A 222 6.53 -10.69 16.24
CA LEU A 222 6.00 -10.26 17.55
C LEU A 222 6.15 -11.32 18.65
N MET A 223 6.15 -12.62 18.30
CA MET A 223 6.32 -13.69 19.29
C MET A 223 7.72 -13.74 19.92
N LYS A 224 8.72 -13.06 19.34
CA LYS A 224 10.05 -12.91 19.95
C LYS A 224 10.10 -11.90 21.09
N PHE A 225 9.01 -11.14 21.28
CA PHE A 225 8.85 -10.15 22.34
C PHE A 225 7.76 -10.58 23.34
N VAL A 226 7.52 -11.88 23.47
CA VAL A 226 6.66 -12.44 24.53
C VAL A 226 7.57 -13.12 25.55
N THR A 227 7.51 -12.66 26.80
CA THR A 227 8.30 -13.22 27.90
C THR A 227 7.77 -14.60 28.30
N THR A 228 8.54 -15.33 29.11
CA THR A 228 8.09 -16.61 29.67
C THR A 228 6.87 -16.50 30.59
N SER A 229 6.58 -15.30 31.11
CA SER A 229 5.35 -15.01 31.87
C SER A 229 4.16 -14.60 30.99
N GLY A 230 4.32 -14.62 29.66
CA GLY A 230 3.29 -14.23 28.70
C GLY A 230 3.07 -12.72 28.58
N GLN A 231 3.98 -11.90 29.12
CA GLN A 231 3.93 -10.44 29.00
C GLN A 231 4.66 -9.97 27.73
N PHE A 232 4.36 -8.76 27.26
CA PHE A 232 5.02 -8.18 26.10
C PHE A 232 6.31 -7.48 26.56
N ASP A 233 7.45 -7.85 25.98
CA ASP A 233 8.75 -7.26 26.29
C ASP A 233 8.94 -5.94 25.54
N VAL A 234 8.45 -4.87 26.18
CA VAL A 234 8.49 -3.50 25.66
C VAL A 234 9.91 -3.03 25.39
N ALA A 235 10.84 -3.30 26.31
CA ALA A 235 12.22 -2.84 26.19
C ALA A 235 12.95 -3.51 25.02
N ALA A 236 12.81 -4.84 24.88
CA ALA A 236 13.38 -5.57 23.76
C ALA A 236 12.77 -5.13 22.42
N PHE A 237 11.45 -4.89 22.38
CA PHE A 237 10.77 -4.44 21.16
C PHE A 237 11.26 -3.06 20.71
N LYS A 238 11.36 -2.09 21.62
CA LYS A 238 11.92 -0.76 21.33
C LYS A 238 13.34 -0.84 20.79
N HIS A 239 14.19 -1.65 21.43
CA HIS A 239 15.56 -1.83 20.99
C HIS A 239 15.65 -2.44 19.57
N ALA A 240 14.78 -3.42 19.26
CA ALA A 240 14.71 -4.00 17.93
C ALA A 240 14.24 -2.99 16.87
N VAL A 241 13.29 -2.11 17.21
CA VAL A 241 12.86 -1.01 16.34
C VAL A 241 14.02 -0.06 16.05
N ASP A 242 14.73 0.40 17.09
CA ASP A 242 15.89 1.30 16.95
C ASP A 242 16.97 0.72 16.03
N LEU A 243 17.32 -0.54 16.28
CA LEU A 243 18.33 -1.25 15.50
C LEU A 243 17.90 -1.40 14.04
N THR A 244 16.63 -1.78 13.81
CA THR A 244 16.12 -2.02 12.47
C THR A 244 16.01 -0.74 11.65
N ILE A 245 15.54 0.36 12.26
CA ILE A 245 15.49 1.67 11.59
C ILE A 245 16.89 2.16 11.24
N THR A 246 17.85 2.02 12.16
CA THR A 246 19.25 2.36 11.88
C THR A 246 19.81 1.55 10.71
N ALA A 247 19.55 0.23 10.69
CA ALA A 247 20.01 -0.63 9.62
C ALA A 247 19.35 -0.28 8.27
N GLN A 248 18.03 -0.08 8.24
CA GLN A 248 17.30 0.31 7.03
C GLN A 248 17.77 1.67 6.48
N GLU A 249 18.09 2.61 7.36
CA GLU A 249 18.63 3.92 6.98
C GLU A 249 20.03 3.82 6.33
N ILE A 250 20.91 2.96 6.86
CA ILE A 250 22.23 2.68 6.25
C ILE A 250 22.07 2.07 4.86
N LEU A 251 21.05 1.22 4.65
CA LEU A 251 20.81 0.56 3.37
C LEU A 251 20.40 1.52 2.25
N VAL A 252 19.81 2.68 2.56
CA VAL A 252 19.30 3.64 1.55
C VAL A 252 20.39 4.03 0.55
N ASP A 253 21.59 4.38 1.04
CA ASP A 253 22.69 4.83 0.18
C ASP A 253 23.50 3.67 -0.45
N ASN A 254 23.30 2.44 0.04
CA ASN A 254 23.95 1.22 -0.47
C ASN A 254 23.05 0.43 -1.45
N ALA A 255 21.80 0.84 -1.61
CA ALA A 255 20.86 0.19 -2.52
C ALA A 255 21.15 0.55 -3.98
N SER A 256 20.86 -0.39 -4.88
CA SER A 256 20.86 -0.14 -6.32
C SER A 256 19.44 0.18 -6.77
N TYR A 257 19.24 1.37 -7.34
CA TYR A 257 17.94 1.81 -7.83
C TYR A 257 17.82 1.64 -9.35
N PRO A 258 16.70 1.08 -9.84
CA PRO A 258 16.56 0.65 -11.22
C PRO A 258 16.33 1.79 -12.22
N THR A 259 15.91 2.97 -11.75
CA THR A 259 15.80 4.18 -12.59
C THR A 259 16.44 5.39 -11.90
N PRO A 260 16.95 6.37 -12.66
CA PRO A 260 17.51 7.60 -12.09
C PRO A 260 16.51 8.36 -11.22
N LYS A 261 15.22 8.38 -11.60
CA LYS A 261 14.18 9.09 -10.84
C LYS A 261 13.90 8.44 -9.49
N ILE A 262 13.79 7.11 -9.46
CA ILE A 262 13.64 6.36 -8.21
C ILE A 262 14.86 6.55 -7.32
N ALA A 263 16.07 6.55 -7.88
CA ALA A 263 17.30 6.81 -7.14
C ALA A 263 17.29 8.20 -6.48
N GLU A 264 17.02 9.23 -7.27
CA GLU A 264 16.93 10.63 -6.80
C GLU A 264 15.92 10.76 -5.65
N ASN A 265 14.70 10.26 -5.85
CA ASN A 265 13.65 10.35 -4.85
C ASN A 265 13.96 9.54 -3.58
N SER A 266 14.56 8.35 -3.73
CA SER A 266 14.93 7.51 -2.58
C SER A 266 16.00 8.18 -1.71
N HIS A 267 16.96 8.88 -2.31
CA HIS A 267 17.96 9.65 -1.55
C HIS A 267 17.37 10.93 -0.96
N LYS A 268 16.46 11.59 -1.69
CA LYS A 268 15.83 12.84 -1.28
C LYS A 268 14.87 12.69 -0.11
N PHE A 269 14.12 11.60 -0.06
CA PHE A 269 13.05 11.36 0.92
C PHE A 269 13.35 10.23 1.90
N ARG A 270 14.27 9.32 1.56
CA ARG A 270 14.72 8.22 2.40
C ARG A 270 13.57 7.39 3.01
N PRO A 271 12.56 6.98 2.23
CA PRO A 271 11.41 6.23 2.73
C PRO A 271 11.80 4.81 3.15
N LEU A 272 11.39 4.43 4.36
CA LEU A 272 11.56 3.09 4.93
C LEU A 272 10.17 2.46 5.17
N GLY A 273 10.19 1.17 5.52
CA GLY A 273 8.99 0.41 5.84
C GLY A 273 9.28 -0.70 6.84
N LEU A 274 9.30 -0.35 8.12
CA LEU A 274 9.29 -1.31 9.22
C LEU A 274 7.85 -1.76 9.53
N GLY A 275 7.63 -3.07 9.56
CA GLY A 275 6.39 -3.68 9.99
C GLY A 275 6.62 -4.82 10.98
N TYR A 276 5.61 -5.67 11.14
CA TYR A 276 5.69 -6.87 11.95
C TYR A 276 4.85 -8.01 11.36
N ALA A 277 5.08 -9.22 11.87
CA ALA A 277 4.28 -10.41 11.62
C ALA A 277 3.76 -10.99 12.94
N ASN A 278 2.95 -12.04 12.88
CA ASN A 278 2.46 -12.78 14.06
C ASN A 278 1.50 -11.98 14.97
N LEU A 279 0.73 -11.02 14.45
CA LEU A 279 -0.28 -10.33 15.27
C LEU A 279 -1.35 -11.29 15.80
N GLY A 280 -1.92 -12.11 14.92
CA GLY A 280 -2.89 -13.14 15.32
C GLY A 280 -2.31 -14.10 16.37
N ALA A 281 -1.08 -14.56 16.18
CA ALA A 281 -0.39 -15.43 17.14
C ALA A 281 -0.19 -14.75 18.51
N LEU A 282 0.22 -13.49 18.52
CA LEU A 282 0.36 -12.69 19.73
C LEU A 282 -0.97 -12.61 20.50
N LEU A 283 -2.04 -12.23 19.80
CA LEU A 283 -3.37 -12.11 20.41
C LEU A 283 -3.86 -13.45 20.96
N MET A 284 -3.68 -14.55 20.22
CA MET A 284 -4.02 -15.90 20.68
C MET A 284 -3.22 -16.29 21.94
N SER A 285 -1.92 -16.01 21.99
CA SER A 285 -1.07 -16.31 23.16
C SER A 285 -1.49 -15.55 24.43
N MET A 286 -2.15 -14.40 24.25
CA MET A 286 -2.68 -13.57 25.33
C MET A 286 -4.16 -13.84 25.64
N ALA A 287 -4.76 -14.85 25.00
CA ALA A 287 -6.18 -15.18 25.09
C ALA A 287 -7.10 -14.00 24.71
N LEU A 288 -6.67 -13.16 23.76
CA LEU A 288 -7.45 -12.04 23.23
C LEU A 288 -8.10 -12.46 21.90
N PRO A 289 -9.45 -12.48 21.80
CA PRO A 289 -10.11 -12.71 20.52
C PRO A 289 -9.74 -11.63 19.51
N TYR A 290 -9.52 -12.01 18.25
CA TYR A 290 -9.03 -11.09 17.22
C TYR A 290 -9.99 -9.92 16.95
N ASP A 291 -11.31 -10.13 17.10
CA ASP A 291 -12.37 -9.13 16.91
C ASP A 291 -12.78 -8.38 18.21
N SER A 292 -12.13 -8.69 19.34
CA SER A 292 -12.42 -8.06 20.64
C SER A 292 -11.98 -6.59 20.69
N ARG A 293 -12.43 -5.85 21.71
CA ARG A 293 -11.95 -4.47 21.94
C ARG A 293 -10.51 -4.52 22.44
N GLU A 294 -10.24 -5.43 23.34
CA GLU A 294 -8.95 -5.70 23.98
C GLU A 294 -7.89 -6.09 22.94
N GLY A 295 -8.23 -6.98 22.00
CA GLY A 295 -7.35 -7.35 20.89
C GLY A 295 -7.04 -6.18 19.96
N ARG A 296 -8.03 -5.32 19.69
CA ARG A 296 -7.82 -4.08 18.91
C ARG A 296 -6.94 -3.07 19.66
N ASP A 297 -7.13 -2.90 20.96
CA ASP A 297 -6.31 -2.01 21.78
C ASP A 297 -4.87 -2.51 21.88
N MET A 298 -4.65 -3.82 22.04
CA MET A 298 -3.33 -4.43 22.01
C MET A 298 -2.64 -4.24 20.65
N ALA A 299 -3.33 -4.51 19.54
CA ALA A 299 -2.81 -4.27 18.19
C ALA A 299 -2.46 -2.79 17.95
N GLY A 300 -3.33 -1.89 18.42
CA GLY A 300 -3.12 -0.45 18.40
C GLY A 300 -1.87 -0.03 19.18
N ALA A 301 -1.70 -0.55 20.40
CA ALA A 301 -0.58 -0.21 21.27
C ALA A 301 0.78 -0.68 20.71
N VAL A 302 0.86 -1.92 20.19
CA VAL A 302 2.08 -2.43 19.55
C VAL A 302 2.43 -1.62 18.30
N THR A 303 1.44 -1.31 17.47
CA THR A 303 1.63 -0.49 16.26
C THR A 303 2.08 0.91 16.60
N ALA A 304 1.46 1.52 17.62
CA ALA A 304 1.81 2.86 18.07
C ALA A 304 3.22 2.92 18.67
N LEU A 305 3.61 1.94 19.48
CA LEU A 305 4.97 1.83 20.01
C LEU A 305 5.99 1.72 18.87
N MET A 306 5.76 0.82 17.91
CA MET A 306 6.67 0.63 16.77
C MET A 306 6.83 1.92 15.96
N CYS A 307 5.72 2.56 15.58
CA CYS A 307 5.74 3.73 14.71
C CYS A 307 6.31 4.96 15.42
N GLY A 308 5.90 5.20 16.68
CA GLY A 308 6.44 6.30 17.48
C GLY A 308 7.93 6.14 17.72
N GLU A 309 8.39 4.94 18.10
CA GLU A 309 9.81 4.70 18.36
C GLU A 309 10.64 4.78 17.08
N ALA A 310 10.09 4.32 15.95
CA ALA A 310 10.76 4.43 14.66
C ALA A 310 10.99 5.90 14.23
N TYR A 311 10.00 6.77 14.44
CA TYR A 311 10.16 8.21 14.18
C TYR A 311 11.08 8.87 15.21
N ALA A 312 11.04 8.47 16.48
CA ALA A 312 11.98 8.95 17.49
C ALA A 312 13.44 8.59 17.10
N GLN A 313 13.68 7.36 16.65
CA GLN A 313 14.99 6.94 16.16
C GLN A 313 15.41 7.70 14.91
N SER A 314 14.49 7.88 13.95
CA SER A 314 14.77 8.69 12.76
C SER A 314 15.18 10.12 13.12
N SER A 315 14.57 10.70 14.15
CA SER A 315 14.95 12.03 14.64
C SER A 315 16.30 12.03 15.38
N ARG A 316 16.62 10.99 16.16
CA ARG A 316 17.96 10.81 16.75
C ARG A 316 19.06 10.70 15.70
N ILE A 317 18.79 10.03 14.58
CA ILE A 317 19.72 10.00 13.44
C ILE A 317 19.85 11.39 12.80
N ALA A 318 18.74 12.13 12.68
CA ALA A 318 18.74 13.49 12.13
C ALA A 318 19.56 14.48 12.99
N GLU A 319 19.56 14.36 14.31
CA GLU A 319 20.42 15.16 15.20
C GLU A 319 21.90 15.06 14.79
N ARG A 320 22.35 13.86 14.39
CA ARG A 320 23.75 13.59 14.04
C ARG A 320 24.09 13.83 12.58
N MET A 321 23.15 13.56 11.69
CA MET A 321 23.39 13.49 10.24
C MET A 321 22.57 14.48 9.41
N GLY A 322 21.79 15.35 10.07
CA GLY A 322 20.79 16.21 9.45
C GLY A 322 19.55 15.43 8.97
N ALA A 323 18.42 16.13 8.86
CA ALA A 323 17.18 15.60 8.31
C ALA A 323 17.30 15.16 6.84
N PHE A 324 16.31 14.44 6.30
CA PHE A 324 16.31 14.11 4.86
C PHE A 324 16.29 15.39 4.00
N PRO A 325 16.88 15.38 2.79
CA PRO A 325 16.95 16.57 1.93
C PRO A 325 15.61 17.25 1.64
N GLY A 326 14.53 16.47 1.51
CA GLY A 326 13.16 16.98 1.33
C GLY A 326 12.47 17.49 2.59
N HIS A 327 13.11 17.51 3.76
CA HIS A 327 12.45 17.78 5.04
C HIS A 327 11.98 19.23 5.16
N GLU A 328 12.80 20.21 4.78
CA GLU A 328 12.52 21.63 5.04
C GLU A 328 11.16 22.08 4.48
N VAL A 329 10.86 21.71 3.24
CA VAL A 329 9.58 22.04 2.58
C VAL A 329 8.39 21.26 3.16
N ASN A 330 8.66 20.13 3.84
CA ASN A 330 7.66 19.24 4.41
C ASN A 330 7.64 19.25 5.94
N ARG A 331 8.39 20.13 6.61
CA ARG A 331 8.54 20.13 8.07
C ARG A 331 7.19 20.24 8.77
N GLU A 332 6.37 21.21 8.36
CA GLU A 332 5.04 21.42 8.93
C GLU A 332 4.08 20.25 8.65
N PRO A 333 3.91 19.78 7.39
CA PRO A 333 3.16 18.55 7.13
C PRO A 333 3.60 17.33 7.93
N MET A 334 4.90 17.16 8.12
CA MET A 334 5.44 16.03 8.84
C MET A 334 5.08 16.13 10.33
N LEU A 335 5.32 17.29 10.95
CA LEU A 335 4.94 17.53 12.34
C LEU A 335 3.42 17.45 12.57
N GLU A 336 2.60 17.88 11.61
CA GLU A 336 1.15 17.68 11.62
C GLU A 336 0.81 16.19 11.73
N VAL A 337 1.38 15.35 10.86
CA VAL A 337 1.13 13.89 10.86
C VAL A 337 1.64 13.23 12.15
N ILE A 338 2.81 13.64 12.67
CA ILE A 338 3.32 13.15 13.96
C ILE A 338 2.35 13.49 15.10
N ARG A 339 1.81 14.72 15.13
CA ARG A 339 0.79 15.13 16.12
C ARG A 339 -0.50 14.32 15.95
N MET A 340 -0.92 14.03 14.72
CA MET A 340 -2.10 13.20 14.46
C MET A 340 -1.94 11.77 14.97
N HIS A 341 -0.78 11.14 14.77
CA HIS A 341 -0.50 9.81 15.33
C HIS A 341 -0.46 9.81 16.85
N ARG A 342 0.20 10.81 17.44
CA ARG A 342 0.22 11.02 18.89
C ARG A 342 -1.19 11.19 19.46
N GLU A 343 -2.05 11.94 18.77
CA GLU A 343 -3.45 12.13 19.18
C GLU A 343 -4.28 10.85 19.05
N ALA A 344 -4.03 10.04 18.01
CA ALA A 344 -4.72 8.77 17.79
C ALA A 344 -4.53 7.77 18.95
N MET A 345 -3.48 7.93 19.77
CA MET A 345 -3.31 7.17 21.01
C MET A 345 -4.51 7.26 21.97
N ARG A 346 -5.27 8.36 21.94
CA ARG A 346 -6.48 8.51 22.78
C ARG A 346 -7.57 7.48 22.47
N GLY A 347 -7.50 6.83 21.31
CA GLY A 347 -8.41 5.76 20.94
C GLY A 347 -8.14 4.44 21.67
N ILE A 348 -6.94 4.27 22.24
CA ILE A 348 -6.51 3.04 22.90
C ILE A 348 -6.90 3.09 24.38
N GLN A 349 -7.64 2.08 24.85
CA GLN A 349 -8.07 1.98 26.25
C GLN A 349 -6.93 1.41 27.13
N PRO A 350 -6.36 2.20 28.07
CA PRO A 350 -5.24 1.74 28.90
C PRO A 350 -5.58 0.54 29.78
N GLU A 351 -6.85 0.33 30.12
CA GLU A 351 -7.30 -0.76 30.98
C GLU A 351 -7.21 -2.13 30.29
N HIS A 352 -7.14 -2.16 28.96
CA HIS A 352 -7.08 -3.39 28.16
C HIS A 352 -5.65 -3.87 27.89
N ILE A 353 -4.65 -3.07 28.23
CA ILE A 353 -3.25 -3.31 27.83
C ILE A 353 -2.30 -3.20 29.02
N GLN A 354 -1.11 -3.79 28.86
CA GLN A 354 -0.06 -3.72 29.86
C GLN A 354 0.33 -2.24 30.09
N PRO A 355 0.34 -1.74 31.35
CA PRO A 355 0.63 -0.32 31.62
C PRO A 355 1.97 0.15 31.04
N GLU A 356 2.99 -0.70 31.09
CA GLU A 356 4.31 -0.42 30.53
C GLU A 356 4.27 -0.19 29.01
N LEU A 357 3.49 -1.00 28.27
CA LEU A 357 3.34 -0.88 26.83
C LEU A 357 2.64 0.44 26.45
N PHE A 358 1.57 0.80 27.15
CA PHE A 358 0.85 2.06 26.90
C PHE A 358 1.75 3.27 27.16
N LEU A 359 2.43 3.30 28.31
CA LEU A 359 3.32 4.40 28.69
C LEU A 359 4.50 4.52 27.72
N ALA A 360 5.09 3.40 27.31
CA ALA A 360 6.16 3.41 26.33
C ALA A 360 5.70 3.94 24.96
N ALA A 361 4.52 3.53 24.47
CA ALA A 361 3.99 4.03 23.22
C ALA A 361 3.74 5.55 23.27
N GLN A 362 3.17 6.04 24.39
CA GLN A 362 2.97 7.48 24.62
C GLN A 362 4.31 8.23 24.64
N GLU A 363 5.30 7.71 25.36
CA GLU A 363 6.62 8.33 25.48
C GLU A 363 7.38 8.35 24.15
N SER A 364 7.27 7.29 23.35
CA SER A 364 7.86 7.24 22.00
C SER A 364 7.27 8.31 21.09
N TRP A 365 5.94 8.56 21.15
CA TRP A 365 5.32 9.65 20.39
C TRP A 365 5.63 11.05 20.92
N ASN A 366 5.74 11.22 22.24
CA ASN A 366 6.22 12.47 22.84
C ASN A 366 7.65 12.76 22.38
N THR A 367 8.53 11.76 22.44
CA THR A 367 9.92 11.87 21.97
C THR A 367 9.98 12.17 20.49
N ALA A 368 9.22 11.47 19.65
CA ALA A 368 9.16 11.71 18.21
C ALA A 368 8.77 13.16 17.88
N LEU A 369 7.80 13.72 18.62
CA LEU A 369 7.39 15.11 18.46
C LEU A 369 8.45 16.09 18.97
N ASP A 370 8.83 16.00 20.25
CA ASP A 370 9.71 16.98 20.91
C ASP A 370 11.12 16.99 20.32
N HIS A 371 11.63 15.82 19.94
CA HIS A 371 12.93 15.68 19.28
C HIS A 371 12.83 16.06 17.80
N GLY A 372 11.74 15.64 17.12
CA GLY A 372 11.46 15.98 15.72
C GLY A 372 11.30 17.48 15.47
N GLU A 373 10.71 18.22 16.40
CA GLU A 373 10.61 19.69 16.31
C GLU A 373 11.97 20.37 16.33
N LYS A 374 12.93 19.82 17.10
CA LYS A 374 14.28 20.38 17.27
C LYS A 374 15.23 20.01 16.14
N PHE A 375 15.21 18.74 15.72
CA PHE A 375 16.24 18.18 14.83
C PHE A 375 15.70 17.71 13.47
N GLY A 376 14.38 17.70 13.29
CA GLY A 376 13.74 17.09 12.13
C GLY A 376 13.82 15.56 12.17
N PHE A 377 13.67 14.95 11.00
CA PHE A 377 13.66 13.49 10.83
C PHE A 377 14.57 13.08 9.69
N LYS A 378 15.24 11.93 9.80
CA LYS A 378 16.10 11.40 8.75
C LYS A 378 15.31 10.73 7.63
N ASN A 379 14.06 10.31 7.89
CA ASN A 379 13.24 9.53 6.97
C ASN A 379 11.85 10.15 6.88
N SER A 380 11.35 10.33 5.66
CA SER A 380 9.99 10.86 5.43
C SER A 380 8.88 9.87 5.80
N GLN A 381 9.17 8.57 5.74
CA GLN A 381 8.30 7.47 6.12
C GLN A 381 9.15 6.38 6.78
N VAL A 382 8.66 5.77 7.86
CA VAL A 382 9.45 4.80 8.64
C VAL A 382 8.79 3.43 8.79
N THR A 383 7.45 3.34 8.79
CA THR A 383 6.72 2.10 9.02
C THR A 383 5.68 1.83 7.95
N VAL A 384 5.51 0.54 7.59
CA VAL A 384 4.41 0.01 6.78
C VAL A 384 4.08 -1.40 7.25
N LEU A 385 2.82 -1.82 7.14
CA LEU A 385 2.40 -3.19 7.45
C LEU A 385 2.27 -4.00 6.16
N ALA A 386 3.40 -4.51 5.68
CA ALA A 386 3.46 -5.35 4.48
C ALA A 386 2.97 -6.78 4.75
N PRO A 387 2.33 -7.45 3.78
CA PRO A 387 2.11 -8.88 3.85
C PRO A 387 3.44 -9.63 3.95
N THR A 388 3.58 -10.51 4.95
CA THR A 388 4.85 -11.22 5.21
C THR A 388 4.85 -12.66 4.68
N GLY A 389 4.07 -12.96 3.64
CA GLY A 389 3.81 -14.33 3.19
C GLY A 389 5.01 -15.17 2.74
N THR A 390 6.22 -14.62 2.55
CA THR A 390 7.44 -15.44 2.35
C THR A 390 8.35 -15.40 3.57
N ILE A 391 8.63 -14.20 4.09
CA ILE A 391 9.54 -14.02 5.22
C ILE A 391 8.95 -14.53 6.54
N GLY A 392 7.63 -14.51 6.71
CA GLY A 392 6.94 -15.06 7.87
C GLY A 392 7.23 -16.54 8.05
N PHE A 393 7.27 -17.32 6.95
CA PHE A 393 7.69 -18.72 7.02
C PHE A 393 9.18 -18.88 7.40
N MET A 394 10.05 -18.00 6.90
CA MET A 394 11.47 -18.01 7.26
C MET A 394 11.70 -17.63 8.74
N MET A 395 10.84 -16.77 9.30
CA MET A 395 10.85 -16.35 10.69
C MET A 395 10.06 -17.28 11.63
N ASP A 396 9.53 -18.39 11.10
CA ASP A 396 8.70 -19.35 11.83
C ASP A 396 7.47 -18.68 12.48
N CYS A 397 6.71 -17.94 11.67
CA CYS A 397 5.48 -17.29 12.09
C CYS A 397 4.27 -18.22 11.93
N ASP A 398 3.41 -18.27 12.96
CA ASP A 398 2.13 -18.98 12.94
C ASP A 398 1.09 -18.23 12.10
N THR A 399 1.05 -16.89 12.22
CA THR A 399 0.22 -16.01 11.41
C THR A 399 1.07 -15.04 10.60
N THR A 400 0.70 -14.83 9.34
CA THR A 400 1.37 -13.83 8.50
C THR A 400 0.92 -12.44 8.90
N GLY A 401 1.84 -11.48 8.86
CA GLY A 401 1.56 -10.05 8.96
C GLY A 401 0.67 -9.68 10.15
N ILE A 402 -0.41 -8.97 9.83
CA ILE A 402 -1.45 -8.63 10.80
C ILE A 402 -2.59 -9.66 10.81
N GLU A 403 -2.66 -10.52 9.80
CA GLU A 403 -3.79 -11.39 9.54
C GLU A 403 -4.05 -12.37 10.71
N PRO A 404 -5.34 -12.68 10.99
CA PRO A 404 -5.67 -13.78 11.90
C PRO A 404 -5.23 -15.10 11.30
N ASP A 405 -5.21 -16.15 12.13
CA ASP A 405 -4.93 -17.48 11.60
C ASP A 405 -6.03 -17.94 10.64
N LEU A 406 -5.66 -18.42 9.46
CA LEU A 406 -6.58 -18.85 8.42
C LEU A 406 -7.25 -20.20 8.77
N ALA A 407 -6.48 -21.12 9.36
CA ALA A 407 -6.94 -22.46 9.69
C ALA A 407 -5.95 -23.15 10.65
N LEU A 408 -6.46 -23.99 11.56
CA LEU A 408 -5.64 -24.75 12.52
C LEU A 408 -4.70 -25.77 11.85
N VAL A 409 -5.08 -26.29 10.69
CA VAL A 409 -4.29 -27.21 9.88
C VAL A 409 -4.21 -26.69 8.47
N LYS A 410 -2.99 -26.58 7.94
CA LYS A 410 -2.71 -26.00 6.62
C LYS A 410 -1.87 -26.98 5.82
N TYR A 411 -2.30 -27.28 4.60
CA TYR A 411 -1.50 -28.04 3.63
C TYR A 411 -0.91 -27.06 2.62
N LYS A 412 0.40 -27.14 2.40
CA LYS A 412 1.08 -26.29 1.41
C LYS A 412 1.74 -27.18 0.36
N LYS A 413 1.48 -26.86 -0.91
CA LYS A 413 2.17 -27.44 -2.07
C LYS A 413 3.53 -26.78 -2.28
#